data_AF-A0A8J4RQT6-F1
#
_entry.id   AF-A0A8J4RQT6-F1
#
_cell.length_a   1.000
_cell.length_b   1.000
_cell.length_c   1.000
_cell.angle_alpha   90.00
_cell.angle_beta   90.00
_cell.angle_gamma   90.00
#
_symmetry.space_group_name_H-M   'P 1'
#
loop_
_entity.id
_entity.type
_entity.pdbx_description
1 polymer ?
#
loop_
_entity_poly.entity_id
_entity_poly.type
_entity_poly.pdbx_seq_one_letter_code
_entity_poly.pdbx_strand_id
1 'polypeptide(L)'
;MGAADAARSKAAGRIITLPETNTVADGLQAFLGDFTWPIVRDLVDDIITVEDNEIIEAMELCYEILKVVVEPSGAIGLAAVLSDSFKNNPALKNCSNIGIILSGGNVDLDKLWDSYRK
;
A
#
# COMPACT_ATOMS: atom_id res chain seq x y z
N MET A 1 -3.84 -13.91 1.90
CA MET A 1 -5.06 -13.33 2.51
C MET A 1 -4.62 -11.99 3.09
N GLY A 2 -4.73 -10.89 2.33
CA GLY A 2 -4.12 -9.59 2.71
C GLY A 2 -4.97 -8.74 3.67
N ALA A 3 -4.56 -7.49 3.90
CA ALA A 3 -5.24 -6.51 4.74
C ALA A 3 -6.16 -5.57 3.93
N ALA A 4 -7.18 -6.15 3.27
CA ALA A 4 -8.07 -5.42 2.35
C ALA A 4 -9.42 -5.01 2.97
N ASP A 5 -9.49 -4.84 4.30
CA ASP A 5 -10.72 -4.51 5.03
C ASP A 5 -11.28 -3.14 4.61
N ALA A 6 -10.41 -2.16 4.34
CA ALA A 6 -10.83 -0.84 3.91
C ALA A 6 -11.55 -0.87 2.55
N ALA A 7 -11.02 -1.59 1.57
CA ALA A 7 -11.64 -1.77 0.25
C ALA A 7 -13.01 -2.47 0.38
N ARG A 8 -13.10 -3.52 1.20
CA ARG A 8 -14.37 -4.20 1.49
C ARG A 8 -15.36 -3.28 2.18
N SER A 9 -14.90 -2.47 3.13
CA SER A 9 -15.73 -1.52 3.86
C SER A 9 -16.32 -0.46 2.92
N LYS A 10 -15.50 0.10 2.03
CA LYS A 10 -15.91 1.09 1.02
C LYS A 10 -16.99 0.53 0.10
N ALA A 11 -16.78 -0.69 -0.42
CA ALA A 11 -17.77 -1.36 -1.26
C ALA A 11 -19.08 -1.69 -0.53
N ALA A 12 -19.00 -2.01 0.77
CA ALA A 12 -20.17 -2.36 1.58
C ALA A 12 -20.89 -1.15 2.21
N GLY A 13 -20.31 0.05 2.17
CA GLY A 13 -20.84 1.24 2.83
C GLY A 13 -20.84 1.17 4.36
N ARG A 14 -20.11 0.23 4.96
CA ARG A 14 -19.97 0.05 6.41
C ARG A 14 -18.63 -0.58 6.76
N ILE A 15 -18.15 -0.39 7.99
CA ILE A 15 -16.91 -1.02 8.47
C ILE A 15 -17.06 -2.55 8.40
N ILE A 16 -16.07 -3.18 7.79
CA ILE A 16 -15.83 -4.62 7.75
C ILE A 16 -14.47 -4.85 8.40
N THR A 17 -14.38 -5.83 9.29
CA THR A 17 -13.11 -6.31 9.85
C THR A 17 -12.77 -7.67 9.27
N LEU A 18 -11.49 -8.04 9.33
CA LEU A 18 -11.01 -9.36 8.93
C LEU A 18 -10.63 -10.16 10.19
N PRO A 19 -10.89 -11.48 10.23
CA PRO A 19 -10.49 -12.29 11.37
C PRO A 19 -8.97 -12.40 11.48
N GLU A 20 -8.27 -12.38 10.35
CA GLU A 20 -6.81 -12.44 10.24
C GLU A 20 -6.34 -11.63 9.03
N THR A 21 -5.11 -11.13 9.11
CA THR A 21 -4.39 -10.44 8.04
C THR A 21 -3.05 -11.12 7.82
N ASN A 22 -2.66 -11.30 6.55
CA ASN A 22 -1.38 -11.89 6.19
C ASN A 22 -0.79 -11.14 4.98
N THR A 23 0.17 -10.26 5.27
CA THR A 23 0.86 -9.42 4.30
C THR A 23 2.25 -9.03 4.81
N VAL A 24 3.19 -8.80 3.90
CA VAL A 24 4.51 -8.21 4.21
C VAL A 24 4.43 -6.76 4.72
N ALA A 25 3.33 -6.06 4.48
CA ALA A 25 3.10 -4.70 4.97
C ALA A 25 2.58 -4.71 6.42
N ASP A 26 3.50 -4.84 7.37
CA ASP A 26 3.24 -4.94 8.81
C ASP A 26 2.45 -3.73 9.36
N GLY A 27 2.77 -2.53 8.90
CA GLY A 27 2.13 -1.28 9.31
C GLY A 27 0.70 -1.09 8.80
N LEU A 28 0.21 -1.96 7.91
CA LEU A 28 -1.10 -1.84 7.25
C LEU A 28 -2.11 -2.90 7.71
N GLN A 29 -1.85 -3.58 8.84
CA GLN A 29 -2.72 -4.66 9.35
C GLN A 29 -3.86 -4.18 10.27
N ALA A 30 -3.95 -2.88 10.55
CA ALA A 30 -5.01 -2.31 11.38
C ALA A 30 -6.33 -2.13 10.61
N PHE A 31 -7.45 -2.06 11.34
CA PHE A 31 -8.76 -1.77 10.76
C PHE A 31 -9.11 -0.28 10.80
N LEU A 32 -10.05 0.12 9.93
CA LEU A 32 -10.65 1.45 9.98
C LEU A 32 -11.32 1.71 11.34
N GLY A 33 -11.06 2.90 11.91
CA GLY A 33 -11.65 3.34 13.17
C GLY A 33 -12.86 4.25 12.96
N ASP A 34 -13.60 4.50 14.04
CA ASP A 34 -14.84 5.29 14.00
C ASP A 34 -14.65 6.73 13.51
N PHE A 35 -13.46 7.31 13.73
CA PHE A 35 -13.14 8.67 13.26
C PHE A 35 -12.61 8.70 11.83
N THR A 36 -11.92 7.66 11.37
CA THR A 36 -11.32 7.63 10.03
C THR A 36 -12.31 7.15 8.98
N TRP A 37 -13.23 6.24 9.35
CA TRP A 37 -14.20 5.68 8.41
C TRP A 37 -15.09 6.73 7.73
N PRO A 38 -15.69 7.72 8.41
CA PRO A 38 -16.51 8.73 7.74
C PRO A 38 -15.73 9.50 6.67
N ILE A 39 -14.46 9.82 6.93
CA ILE A 39 -13.57 10.50 5.97
C ILE A 39 -13.30 9.58 4.78
N VAL A 40 -12.95 8.32 5.01
CA VAL A 40 -12.73 7.34 3.94
C VAL A 40 -14.01 7.12 3.12
N ARG A 41 -15.17 7.03 3.77
CA ARG A 41 -16.46 6.83 3.10
C ARG A 41 -16.84 8.02 2.22
N ASP A 42 -16.64 9.24 2.68
CA ASP A 42 -17.19 10.43 2.04
C ASP A 42 -16.20 11.13 1.10
N LEU A 43 -14.89 11.05 1.36
CA LEU A 43 -13.87 11.86 0.67
C LEU A 43 -12.86 11.08 -0.15
N VAL A 44 -12.71 9.77 0.06
CA VAL A 44 -11.82 8.93 -0.76
C VAL A 44 -12.58 8.41 -1.97
N ASP A 45 -12.13 8.69 -3.19
CA ASP A 45 -12.83 8.24 -4.39
C ASP A 45 -12.83 6.70 -4.55
N ASP A 46 -11.67 6.07 -4.32
CA ASP A 46 -11.50 4.63 -4.51
C ASP A 46 -10.39 4.06 -3.62
N ILE A 47 -10.40 2.74 -3.39
CA ILE A 47 -9.38 2.02 -2.64
C ILE A 47 -8.82 0.90 -3.52
N ILE A 48 -7.57 1.07 -3.93
CA ILE A 48 -6.85 0.11 -4.77
C ILE A 48 -6.08 -0.85 -3.86
N THR A 49 -6.33 -2.15 -4.04
CA THR A 49 -5.57 -3.22 -3.39
C THR A 49 -4.47 -3.70 -4.33
N VAL A 50 -3.34 -4.09 -3.74
CA VAL A 50 -2.21 -4.70 -4.43
C VAL A 50 -1.77 -5.96 -3.70
N GLU A 51 -1.09 -6.84 -4.41
CA GLU A 51 -0.49 -8.05 -3.87
C GLU A 51 0.90 -7.77 -3.28
N ASP A 52 1.35 -8.62 -2.35
CA ASP A 52 2.64 -8.45 -1.66
C ASP A 52 3.83 -8.41 -2.63
N ASN A 53 3.77 -9.11 -3.76
CA ASN A 53 4.82 -9.06 -4.78
C ASN A 53 4.91 -7.68 -5.44
N GLU A 54 3.78 -7.04 -5.73
CA GLU A 54 3.73 -5.68 -6.29
C GLU A 54 4.32 -4.66 -5.29
N ILE A 55 4.13 -4.87 -3.99
CA ILE A 55 4.77 -4.07 -2.94
C ILE A 55 6.29 -4.23 -2.98
N ILE A 56 6.79 -5.47 -3.08
CA ILE A 56 8.23 -5.75 -3.14
C ILE A 56 8.84 -5.14 -4.40
N GLU A 57 8.20 -5.29 -5.57
CA GLU A 57 8.66 -4.67 -6.83
C GLU A 57 8.72 -3.14 -6.71
N ALA A 58 7.73 -2.52 -6.04
CA ALA A 58 7.76 -1.08 -5.79
C ALA A 58 8.88 -0.66 -4.82
N MET A 59 9.19 -1.48 -3.81
CA MET A 59 10.35 -1.25 -2.93
C MET A 59 11.65 -1.29 -3.73
N GLU A 60 11.83 -2.31 -4.58
CA GLU A 60 13.02 -2.43 -5.44
C GLU A 60 13.19 -1.17 -6.31
N LEU A 61 12.13 -0.68 -6.94
CA LEU A 61 12.17 0.57 -7.71
C LEU A 61 12.55 1.79 -6.85
N CYS A 62 12.04 1.89 -5.62
CA CYS A 62 12.42 2.97 -4.71
C CYS A 62 13.91 2.93 -4.38
N TYR A 63 14.47 1.73 -4.17
CA TYR A 63 15.87 1.56 -3.81
C TYR A 63 16.79 1.79 -5.01
N GLU A 64 16.42 1.24 -6.16
CA GLU A 64 17.25 1.24 -7.36
C GLU A 64 17.16 2.54 -8.15
N ILE A 65 15.98 3.18 -8.19
CA ILE A 65 15.76 4.36 -9.03
C ILE A 65 15.78 5.62 -8.17
N LEU A 66 14.95 5.67 -7.13
CA LEU A 66 14.83 6.85 -6.27
C LEU A 66 15.99 6.97 -5.27
N LYS A 67 16.68 5.87 -4.99
CA LYS A 67 17.74 5.76 -3.96
C LYS A 67 17.23 6.07 -2.55
N VAL A 68 15.96 5.76 -2.30
CA VAL A 68 15.30 5.96 -1.01
C VAL A 68 14.98 4.61 -0.40
N VAL A 69 15.41 4.40 0.85
CA VAL A 69 15.06 3.21 1.64
C VAL A 69 13.63 3.40 2.17
N VAL A 70 12.73 2.55 1.70
CA VAL A 70 11.31 2.50 2.10
C VAL A 70 11.00 1.14 2.72
N GLU A 71 10.07 1.10 3.67
CA GLU A 71 9.54 -0.16 4.21
C GLU A 71 8.39 -0.68 3.32
N PRO A 72 7.96 -1.95 3.43
CA PRO A 72 6.88 -2.50 2.59
C PRO A 72 5.60 -1.64 2.63
N SER A 73 5.17 -1.26 3.84
CA SER A 73 4.02 -0.37 4.05
C SER A 73 4.19 0.99 3.37
N GLY A 74 5.43 1.51 3.33
CA GLY A 74 5.77 2.79 2.71
C GLY A 74 5.77 2.78 1.18
N ALA A 75 5.94 1.62 0.56
CA ALA A 75 5.98 1.48 -0.89
C ALA A 75 4.61 1.26 -1.54
N ILE A 76 3.57 0.98 -0.76
CA ILE A 76 2.25 0.57 -1.28
C ILE A 76 1.61 1.60 -2.23
N GLY A 77 1.85 2.91 -1.99
CA GLY A 77 1.35 3.97 -2.85
C GLY A 77 1.94 3.91 -4.26
N LEU A 78 3.23 3.57 -4.39
CA LEU A 78 3.87 3.37 -5.68
C LEU A 78 3.37 2.07 -6.34
N ALA A 79 3.26 0.98 -5.58
CA ALA A 79 2.71 -0.28 -6.07
C ALA A 79 1.31 -0.08 -6.65
N ALA A 80 0.44 0.65 -5.95
CA ALA A 80 -0.91 0.94 -6.42
C ALA A 80 -0.91 1.65 -7.78
N VAL A 81 -0.10 2.71 -7.95
CA VAL A 81 -0.02 3.47 -9.21
C VAL A 81 0.52 2.62 -10.37
N LEU A 82 1.43 1.68 -10.09
CA LEU A 82 1.98 0.77 -11.09
C LEU A 82 1.06 -0.41 -11.44
N SER A 83 0.09 -0.72 -10.59
CA SER A 83 -0.85 -1.83 -10.80
C SER A 83 -1.75 -1.65 -12.02
N ASP A 84 -2.19 -2.77 -12.58
CA ASP A 84 -3.20 -2.75 -13.65
C ASP A 84 -4.55 -2.23 -13.17
N SER A 85 -4.85 -2.38 -11.87
CA SER A 85 -6.07 -1.84 -11.26
C SER A 85 -6.11 -0.32 -11.39
N PHE A 86 -5.02 0.37 -11.07
CA PHE A 86 -4.92 1.83 -11.25
C PHE A 86 -4.95 2.23 -12.73
N LYS A 87 -4.10 1.60 -13.56
CA LYS A 87 -3.96 1.94 -14.98
C LYS A 87 -5.26 1.79 -15.77
N ASN A 88 -6.07 0.80 -15.42
CA ASN A 88 -7.35 0.53 -16.07
C ASN A 88 -8.53 1.23 -15.41
N ASN A 89 -8.33 1.92 -14.28
CA ASN A 89 -9.41 2.59 -13.54
C ASN A 89 -9.97 3.77 -14.36
N PRO A 90 -11.24 3.71 -14.81
CA PRO A 90 -11.84 4.79 -15.59
C PRO A 90 -11.88 6.14 -14.87
N ALA A 91 -11.98 6.14 -13.53
CA ALA A 91 -12.01 7.35 -12.73
C ALA A 91 -10.67 8.11 -12.76
N LEU A 92 -9.56 7.41 -13.04
CA LEU A 92 -8.20 7.95 -12.96
C LEU A 92 -7.56 8.18 -14.33
N LYS A 93 -8.27 7.89 -15.43
CA LYS A 93 -7.73 7.98 -16.81
C LYS A 93 -7.21 9.36 -17.21
N ASN A 94 -7.69 10.42 -16.57
CA ASN A 94 -7.29 11.80 -16.87
C ASN A 94 -6.26 12.37 -15.88
N CYS A 95 -5.76 11.56 -14.94
CA CYS A 95 -4.75 11.99 -13.97
C CYS A 95 -3.37 12.05 -14.64
N SER A 96 -2.93 13.26 -14.99
CA SER A 96 -1.61 13.47 -15.59
C SER A 96 -0.48 13.62 -14.56
N ASN A 97 -0.79 14.14 -13.37
CA ASN A 97 0.17 14.38 -12.31
C ASN A 97 -0.30 13.65 -11.05
N ILE A 98 0.49 12.69 -10.58
CA ILE A 98 0.14 11.80 -9.48
C ILE A 98 1.11 12.08 -8.32
N GLY A 99 0.57 12.47 -7.17
CA GLY A 99 1.33 12.54 -5.92
C GLY A 99 1.33 11.19 -5.22
N ILE A 100 2.51 10.70 -4.83
CA ILE A 100 2.67 9.43 -4.11
C ILE A 100 3.28 9.72 -2.75
N ILE A 101 2.67 9.17 -1.70
CA ILE A 101 3.18 9.30 -0.32
C ILE A 101 3.99 8.05 0.00
N LEU A 102 5.30 8.24 0.26
CA LEU A 102 6.18 7.22 0.83
C LEU A 102 6.11 7.35 2.35
N SER A 103 5.30 6.52 3.02
CA SER A 103 4.91 6.78 4.41
C SER A 103 5.97 6.42 5.46
N GLY A 104 6.92 5.55 5.14
CA GLY A 104 7.91 5.06 6.10
C GLY A 104 9.08 4.29 5.46
N GLY A 105 10.12 4.09 6.25
CA GLY A 105 11.41 3.51 5.85
C GLY A 105 12.07 2.66 6.93
N ASN A 106 11.30 2.21 7.94
CA ASN A 106 11.82 1.45 9.08
C ASN A 106 11.80 -0.04 8.76
N VAL A 107 12.85 -0.51 8.08
CA VAL A 107 12.96 -1.91 7.65
C VAL A 107 14.26 -2.53 8.15
N ASP A 108 14.18 -3.78 8.59
CA ASP A 108 15.33 -4.60 8.95
C ASP A 108 16.09 -5.02 7.68
N LEU A 109 17.36 -4.61 7.60
CA LEU A 109 18.27 -4.89 6.48
C LEU A 109 19.44 -5.79 6.89
N ASP A 110 19.37 -6.48 8.03
CA ASP A 110 20.50 -7.26 8.54
C ASP A 110 20.93 -8.35 7.56
N LYS A 111 19.99 -9.02 6.89
CA LYS A 111 20.30 -10.00 5.82
C LYS A 111 21.15 -9.40 4.70
N LEU A 112 20.92 -8.13 4.35
CA LEU A 112 21.71 -7.43 3.35
C LEU A 112 23.13 -7.21 3.88
N TRP A 113 23.29 -6.69 5.09
CA TRP A 113 24.60 -6.42 5.66
C TRP A 113 25.41 -7.68 5.94
N ASP A 114 24.77 -8.74 6.42
CA ASP A 114 25.39 -10.04 6.64
C ASP A 114 25.92 -10.65 5.34
N SER A 115 25.28 -10.37 4.20
CA SER A 115 25.77 -10.81 2.89
C SER A 115 27.10 -10.16 2.48
N TYR A 116 27.37 -8.94 2.96
CA TYR A 116 28.61 -8.19 2.69
C TYR A 116 29.70 -8.42 3.72
N ARG A 117 29.35 -8.80 4.96
CA ARG A 117 30.28 -9.00 6.08
C ARG A 117 30.95 -10.38 6.11
N LYS A 118 30.83 -11.16 5.02
CA LYS A 118 31.51 -12.46 4.89
C LYS A 118 33.00 -12.38 5.21
#